data_AF-A0A9W9Y7V2-F1
#
_entry.id   AF-A0A9W9Y7V2-F1
#
_cell.length_a   1.000
_cell.length_b   1.000
_cell.length_c   1.000
_cell.angle_alpha   90.00
_cell.angle_beta   90.00
_cell.angle_gamma   90.00
#
_symmetry.space_group_name_H-M   'P 1'
#
loop_
_entity.id
_entity.type
_entity.pdbx_description
1 polymer ?
#
loop_
_entity_poly.entity_id
_entity_poly.type
_entity_poly.pdbx_seq_one_letter_code
_entity_poly.pdbx_strand_id
1 'polypeptide(L)'
;MRRHAEDLLWADNLNEGRQVLRFIKAVTSERTDARDFFKRLRRRLGLLGKEGFDLFGYNELFAPRIKWEVLKDVVENLREIATTYEDAYNELSETIEREESFEQIARQMSAVAGKQVEAEKKRLQESQLIAESEKRLYVKVRRIAGEGFD
;
A
#
# COMPACT_ATOMS: atom_id res chain seq x y z
N MET A 1 -3.19 9.78 8.14
CA MET A 1 -1.93 10.15 8.83
C MET A 1 -0.71 9.42 8.26
N ARG A 2 -0.59 8.09 8.34
CA ARG A 2 0.57 7.39 7.74
C ARG A 2 0.65 7.55 6.21
N ARG A 3 -0.46 7.27 5.52
CA ARG A 3 -0.58 7.42 4.06
C ARG A 3 -0.23 8.85 3.63
N HIS A 4 -0.78 9.85 4.31
CA HIS A 4 -0.41 11.25 4.12
C HIS A 4 1.09 11.56 4.28
N ALA A 5 1.77 10.98 5.27
CA ALA A 5 3.21 11.13 5.41
C ALA A 5 3.99 10.47 4.27
N GLU A 6 3.50 9.35 3.74
CA GLU A 6 4.04 8.67 2.56
C GLU A 6 3.82 9.51 1.29
N ASP A 7 2.63 10.07 1.11
CA ASP A 7 2.29 10.94 -0.03
C ASP A 7 3.17 12.20 -0.07
N LEU A 8 3.43 12.82 1.09
CA LEU A 8 4.36 13.96 1.20
C LEU A 8 5.79 13.58 0.82
N LEU A 9 6.24 12.38 1.20
CA LEU A 9 7.56 11.90 0.80
C LEU A 9 7.61 11.65 -0.72
N TRP A 10 6.58 11.02 -1.29
CA TRP A 10 6.46 10.84 -2.75
C TRP A 10 6.46 12.16 -3.53
N ALA A 11 5.88 13.23 -2.97
CA ALA A 11 5.85 14.57 -3.54
C ALA A 11 7.16 15.37 -3.30
N ASP A 12 8.24 14.71 -2.88
CA ASP A 12 9.54 15.31 -2.53
C ASP A 12 9.49 16.36 -1.39
N ASN A 13 8.40 16.37 -0.62
CA ASN A 13 8.24 17.23 0.54
C ASN A 13 8.78 16.56 1.81
N LEU A 14 10.10 16.34 1.79
CA LEU A 14 10.81 15.53 2.79
C LEU A 14 10.70 16.08 4.22
N ASN A 15 10.65 17.41 4.37
CA ASN A 15 10.58 18.05 5.68
C ASN A 15 9.23 17.84 6.36
N GLU A 16 8.12 18.09 5.64
CA GLU A 16 6.78 17.87 6.19
C GLU A 16 6.50 16.37 6.39
N GLY A 17 6.87 15.52 5.43
CA GLY A 17 6.75 14.06 5.58
C GLY A 17 7.47 13.55 6.82
N ARG A 18 8.70 14.05 7.09
CA ARG A 18 9.47 13.71 8.30
C ARG A 18 8.81 14.21 9.58
N GLN A 19 8.18 15.39 9.58
CA GLN A 19 7.46 15.92 10.75
C GLN A 19 6.24 15.07 11.08
N VAL A 20 5.43 14.70 10.08
CA VAL A 20 4.26 13.83 10.29
C VAL A 20 4.70 12.46 10.82
N LEU A 21 5.79 11.87 10.30
CA LEU A 21 6.34 10.62 10.83
C LEU A 21 6.83 10.75 12.29
N ARG A 22 7.44 11.87 12.67
CA ARG A 22 7.85 12.15 14.06
C ARG A 22 6.64 12.26 14.99
N PHE A 23 5.59 12.93 14.55
CA PHE A 23 4.33 13.03 15.30
C PHE A 23 3.72 11.64 15.53
N ILE A 24 3.60 10.82 14.49
CA ILE A 24 3.07 9.45 14.62
C ILE A 24 3.95 8.61 15.56
N LYS A 25 5.29 8.75 15.48
CA LYS A 25 6.22 8.08 16.40
C LYS A 25 5.98 8.48 17.86
N ALA A 26 5.73 9.76 18.14
CA ALA A 26 5.44 10.24 19.49
C ALA A 26 4.11 9.70 20.02
N VAL A 27 3.06 9.67 19.20
CA VAL A 27 1.74 9.14 19.59
C VAL A 27 1.75 7.61 19.81
N THR A 28 2.74 6.90 19.25
CA THR A 28 2.83 5.44 19.31
C THR A 28 3.90 4.91 20.25
N SER A 29 4.67 5.77 20.93
CA SER A 29 5.81 5.35 21.76
C SER A 29 5.42 4.57 23.02
N GLU A 30 4.28 4.90 23.62
CA GLU A 30 3.81 4.30 24.87
C GLU A 30 2.75 3.22 24.67
N ARG A 31 2.38 2.98 23.39
CA ARG A 31 1.35 2.04 22.99
C ARG A 31 1.92 0.65 22.79
N THR A 32 1.59 -0.26 23.69
CA THR A 32 2.06 -1.67 23.64
C THR A 32 1.48 -2.41 22.44
N ASP A 33 0.24 -2.10 22.05
CA ASP A 33 -0.45 -2.60 20.85
C ASP A 33 0.18 -2.10 19.54
N ALA A 34 0.91 -0.98 19.58
CA ALA A 34 1.56 -0.37 18.42
C ALA A 34 3.09 -0.57 18.41
N ARG A 35 3.65 -1.44 19.26
CA ARG A 35 5.10 -1.58 19.45
C ARG A 35 5.87 -1.91 18.16
N ASP A 36 5.34 -2.82 17.33
CA ASP A 36 5.98 -3.18 16.06
C ASP A 36 5.88 -2.06 15.03
N PHE A 37 4.77 -1.32 15.06
CA PHE A 37 4.61 -0.13 14.24
C PHE A 37 5.59 0.98 14.65
N PHE A 38 5.74 1.23 15.94
CA PHE A 38 6.73 2.16 16.49
C PHE A 38 8.17 1.78 16.10
N LYS A 39 8.55 0.50 16.21
CA LYS A 39 9.88 0.02 15.77
C LYS A 39 10.14 0.31 14.30
N ARG A 40 9.16 0.03 13.42
CA ARG A 40 9.26 0.31 11.98
C ARG A 40 9.40 1.81 11.69
N LEU A 41 8.59 2.65 12.33
CA LEU A 41 8.67 4.11 12.19
C LEU A 41 10.01 4.67 12.67
N ARG A 42 10.53 4.18 13.80
CA ARG A 42 11.84 4.57 14.34
C ARG A 42 12.96 4.23 13.35
N ARG A 43 12.94 3.03 12.78
CA ARG A 43 13.91 2.61 11.77
C ARG A 43 13.84 3.48 10.52
N ARG A 44 12.62 3.71 9.99
CA ARG A 44 12.40 4.57 8.82
C ARG A 44 12.92 5.98 9.03
N LEU A 45 12.61 6.62 10.16
CA LEU A 45 13.12 7.96 10.48
C LEU A 45 14.65 8.02 10.61
N GLY A 46 15.31 6.92 11.00
CA GLY A 46 16.77 6.85 11.09
C GLY A 46 17.46 6.66 9.73
N LEU A 47 16.77 6.08 8.76
CA LEU A 47 17.30 5.77 7.42
C LEU A 47 16.88 6.78 6.34
N LEU A 48 15.86 7.60 6.60
CA LEU A 48 15.36 8.59 5.64
C LEU A 48 16.47 9.57 5.21
N GLY A 49 16.83 9.58 3.93
CA GLY A 49 17.86 10.46 3.38
C GLY A 49 19.30 10.08 3.75
N LYS A 50 19.52 8.80 4.11
CA LYS A 50 20.86 8.22 4.24
C LYS A 50 21.29 7.62 2.90
N GLU A 51 22.56 7.80 2.56
CA GLU A 51 23.17 7.23 1.36
C GLU A 51 23.06 5.69 1.39
N GLY A 52 22.68 5.08 0.25
CA GLY A 52 22.44 3.64 0.14
C GLY A 52 21.06 3.18 0.63
N PHE A 53 20.14 4.10 0.98
CA PHE A 53 18.78 3.79 1.38
C PHE A 53 17.75 4.63 0.63
N ASP A 54 16.67 4.00 0.18
CA ASP A 54 15.56 4.66 -0.51
C ASP A 54 14.74 5.57 0.43
N LEU A 55 13.76 6.26 -0.15
CA LEU A 55 12.84 7.17 0.54
C LEU A 55 12.03 6.52 1.69
N PHE A 56 12.05 5.19 1.79
CA PHE A 56 11.32 4.39 2.77
C PHE A 56 12.27 3.69 3.77
N GLY A 57 13.58 3.85 3.62
CA GLY A 57 14.60 3.22 4.45
C GLY A 57 14.89 1.76 4.09
N TYR A 58 14.54 1.34 2.87
CA TYR A 58 15.04 0.09 2.29
C TYR A 58 16.42 0.33 1.69
N ASN A 59 17.31 -0.65 1.79
CA ASN A 59 18.64 -0.53 1.19
C ASN A 59 18.49 -0.50 -0.34
N GLU A 60 19.10 0.49 -1.00
CA GLU A 60 19.05 0.64 -2.47
C GLU A 60 19.56 -0.61 -3.20
N LEU A 61 20.55 -1.30 -2.61
CA LEU A 61 21.10 -2.56 -3.13
C LEU A 61 20.18 -3.77 -2.90
N PHE A 62 19.15 -3.60 -2.07
CA PHE A 62 18.07 -4.57 -1.82
C PHE A 62 16.71 -3.99 -2.22
N ALA A 63 16.65 -3.20 -3.30
CA ALA A 63 15.41 -3.11 -4.06
C ALA A 63 14.88 -4.55 -4.21
N PRO A 64 13.62 -4.82 -3.85
CA PRO A 64 13.14 -6.19 -3.76
C PRO A 64 13.48 -6.87 -5.08
N ARG A 65 14.09 -8.06 -5.01
CA ARG A 65 14.37 -8.90 -6.18
C ARG A 65 13.04 -9.42 -6.72
N ILE A 66 12.14 -8.52 -7.07
CA ILE A 66 10.96 -8.78 -7.86
C ILE A 66 11.54 -9.24 -9.18
N LYS A 67 11.37 -10.52 -9.47
CA LYS A 67 11.78 -11.05 -10.76
C LYS A 67 11.01 -10.28 -11.83
N TRP A 68 11.65 -10.04 -12.97
CA TRP A 68 11.10 -9.22 -14.06
C TRP A 68 9.66 -9.62 -14.43
N GLU A 69 9.33 -10.90 -14.32
CA GLU A 69 8.00 -11.45 -14.59
C GLU A 69 6.94 -10.86 -13.63
N VAL A 70 7.25 -10.78 -12.34
CA VAL A 70 6.32 -10.22 -11.34
C VAL A 70 6.18 -8.71 -11.52
N LEU A 71 7.26 -8.02 -11.89
CA LEU A 71 7.20 -6.59 -12.19
C LEU A 71 6.31 -6.33 -13.41
N LYS A 72 6.43 -7.17 -14.44
CA LYS A 72 5.61 -7.11 -15.63
C LYS A 72 4.12 -7.30 -15.30
N ASP A 73 3.78 -8.32 -14.52
CA ASP A 73 2.39 -8.56 -14.10
C ASP A 73 1.81 -7.39 -13.29
N VAL A 74 2.63 -6.78 -12.43
CA VAL A 74 2.22 -5.60 -11.66
C VAL A 74 1.99 -4.39 -12.57
N VAL A 75 2.86 -4.17 -13.56
CA VAL A 75 2.72 -3.08 -14.52
C VAL A 75 1.51 -3.28 -15.43
N GLU A 76 1.25 -4.51 -15.88
CA GLU A 76 0.07 -4.85 -16.69
C GLU A 76 -1.23 -4.61 -15.90
N ASN A 77 -1.29 -5.07 -14.64
CA ASN A 77 -2.43 -4.80 -13.75
C ASN A 77 -2.63 -3.30 -13.50
N LEU A 78 -1.55 -2.54 -13.29
CA LEU A 78 -1.62 -1.08 -13.13
C LEU A 78 -2.16 -0.41 -14.40
N ARG A 79 -1.73 -0.88 -15.58
CA ARG A 79 -2.21 -0.38 -16.86
C ARG A 79 -3.71 -0.63 -17.03
N GLU A 80 -4.17 -1.83 -16.75
CA GLU A 80 -5.59 -2.21 -16.86
C GLU A 80 -6.48 -1.38 -15.92
N ILE A 81 -6.01 -1.14 -14.69
CA ILE A 81 -6.68 -0.27 -13.75
C ILE A 81 -6.72 1.17 -14.28
N ALA A 82 -5.58 1.71 -14.73
CA ALA A 82 -5.50 3.06 -15.25
C ALA A 82 -6.43 3.28 -16.46
N THR A 83 -6.46 2.33 -17.41
CA THR A 83 -7.39 2.40 -18.56
C THR A 83 -8.85 2.37 -18.10
N THR A 84 -9.19 1.58 -17.09
CA THR A 84 -10.56 1.57 -16.53
C THR A 84 -10.96 2.92 -15.96
N TYR A 85 -10.02 3.62 -15.31
CA TYR A 85 -10.25 4.97 -14.79
C TYR A 85 -10.36 6.02 -15.90
N GLU A 86 -9.50 5.93 -16.91
CA GLU A 86 -9.51 6.81 -18.07
C GLU A 86 -10.83 6.69 -18.84
N ASP A 87 -11.28 5.47 -19.11
CA ASP A 87 -12.57 5.21 -19.76
C ASP A 87 -13.74 5.78 -18.94
N ALA A 88 -13.75 5.54 -17.62
CA ALA A 88 -14.78 6.07 -16.74
C ALA A 88 -14.77 7.61 -16.69
N TYR A 89 -13.60 8.23 -16.71
CA TYR A 89 -13.46 9.69 -16.73
C TYR A 89 -13.95 10.29 -18.04
N ASN A 90 -13.58 9.68 -19.17
CA ASN A 90 -14.01 10.10 -20.49
C ASN A 90 -15.53 9.94 -20.65
N GLU A 91 -16.09 8.82 -20.20
CA GLU A 91 -17.53 8.59 -20.19
C GLU A 91 -18.27 9.65 -19.35
N LEU A 92 -17.79 9.94 -18.14
CA LEU A 92 -18.35 11.00 -17.29
C LEU A 92 -18.23 12.39 -17.92
N SER A 93 -17.09 12.68 -18.57
CA SER A 93 -16.85 13.96 -19.22
C SER A 93 -17.80 14.14 -20.41
N GLU A 94 -18.00 13.11 -21.24
CA GLU A 94 -18.98 13.12 -22.32
C GLU A 94 -20.41 13.27 -21.82
N THR A 95 -20.79 12.58 -20.74
CA THR A 95 -22.10 12.70 -20.10
C THR A 95 -22.36 14.13 -19.62
N ILE A 96 -21.34 14.78 -19.02
CA ILE A 96 -21.42 16.17 -18.56
C ILE A 96 -21.50 17.14 -19.75
N GLU A 97 -20.69 16.94 -20.79
CA GLU A 97 -20.72 17.77 -22.02
C GLU A 97 -22.05 17.65 -22.78
N ARG A 98 -22.75 16.52 -22.66
CA ARG A 98 -24.09 16.29 -23.24
C ARG A 98 -25.24 16.83 -22.37
N GLU A 99 -24.95 17.50 -21.25
CA GLU A 99 -25.95 17.97 -20.26
C GLU A 99 -26.90 16.85 -19.78
N GLU A 100 -26.41 15.61 -19.69
CA GLU A 100 -27.22 14.50 -19.21
C GLU A 100 -27.57 14.64 -17.71
N SER A 101 -28.71 14.09 -17.33
CA SER A 101 -29.32 14.32 -16.01
C SER A 101 -28.46 13.76 -14.87
N PHE A 102 -28.55 14.39 -13.69
CA PHE A 102 -27.85 13.96 -12.47
C PHE A 102 -28.08 12.47 -12.12
N GLU A 103 -29.24 11.90 -12.46
CA GLU A 103 -29.52 10.47 -12.26
C GLU A 103 -28.65 9.55 -13.13
N GLN A 104 -28.29 9.96 -14.35
CA GLN A 104 -27.41 9.19 -15.24
C GLN A 104 -25.97 9.22 -14.72
N ILE A 105 -25.48 10.40 -14.34
CA ILE A 105 -24.16 10.58 -13.71
C ILE A 105 -24.04 9.74 -12.43
N ALA A 106 -25.07 9.78 -11.55
CA ALA A 106 -25.07 9.02 -10.32
C ALA A 106 -25.02 7.49 -10.54
N ARG A 107 -25.70 6.98 -11.58
CA ARG A 107 -25.64 5.56 -11.94
C ARG A 107 -24.26 5.15 -12.45
N GLN A 108 -23.64 5.96 -13.31
CA GLN A 108 -22.28 5.71 -13.80
C GLN A 108 -21.26 5.73 -12.65
N MET A 109 -21.32 6.73 -11.77
CA MET A 109 -20.45 6.82 -10.59
C MET A 109 -20.64 5.62 -9.65
N SER A 110 -21.88 5.20 -9.40
CA SER A 110 -22.17 4.03 -8.57
C SER A 110 -21.61 2.74 -9.17
N ALA A 111 -21.65 2.59 -10.49
CA ALA A 111 -21.09 1.43 -11.17
C ALA A 111 -19.56 1.37 -11.05
N VAL A 112 -18.87 2.51 -11.19
CA VAL A 112 -17.42 2.63 -11.03
C VAL A 112 -16.99 2.39 -9.58
N ALA A 113 -17.71 2.97 -8.62
CA ALA A 113 -17.48 2.73 -7.20
C ALA A 113 -17.65 1.24 -6.84
N GLY A 114 -18.66 0.57 -7.42
CA GLY A 114 -18.86 -0.87 -7.26
C GLY A 114 -17.67 -1.70 -7.75
N LYS A 115 -17.11 -1.35 -8.93
CA LYS A 115 -15.91 -2.01 -9.47
C LYS A 115 -14.70 -1.81 -8.56
N GLN A 116 -14.50 -0.61 -8.00
CA GLN A 116 -13.40 -0.35 -7.04
C GLN A 116 -13.54 -1.19 -5.77
N VAL A 117 -14.75 -1.26 -5.19
CA VAL A 117 -15.01 -2.03 -3.97
C VAL A 117 -14.74 -3.52 -4.19
N GLU A 118 -15.16 -4.07 -5.31
CA GLU A 118 -14.89 -5.48 -5.63
C GLU A 118 -13.41 -5.76 -5.91
N ALA A 119 -12.70 -4.84 -6.57
CA ALA A 119 -11.25 -4.96 -6.75
C ALA A 119 -10.50 -4.94 -5.40
N GLU A 120 -10.89 -4.06 -4.48
CA GLU A 120 -10.29 -3.98 -3.14
C GLU A 120 -10.61 -5.23 -2.30
N LYS A 121 -11.82 -5.76 -2.45
CA LYS A 121 -12.23 -7.01 -1.80
C LYS A 121 -11.40 -8.20 -2.27
N LYS A 122 -11.12 -8.31 -3.58
CA LYS A 122 -10.22 -9.35 -4.12
C LYS A 122 -8.80 -9.20 -3.54
N ARG A 123 -8.25 -7.99 -3.51
CA ARG A 123 -6.94 -7.71 -2.90
C ARG A 123 -6.88 -8.12 -1.43
N LEU A 124 -7.93 -7.82 -0.67
CA LEU A 124 -8.02 -8.20 0.74
C LEU A 124 -8.07 -9.72 0.92
N GLN A 125 -8.81 -10.44 0.07
CA GLN A 125 -8.87 -11.90 0.10
C GLN A 125 -7.50 -12.52 -0.24
N GLU A 126 -6.81 -12.02 -1.26
CA GLU A 126 -5.47 -12.46 -1.62
C GLU A 126 -4.47 -12.20 -0.48
N SER A 127 -4.51 -11.01 0.12
CA SER A 127 -3.68 -10.67 1.28
C SER A 127 -3.99 -11.57 2.49
N GLN A 128 -5.24 -11.94 2.70
CA GLN A 128 -5.64 -12.84 3.78
C GLN A 128 -5.08 -14.26 3.55
N LEU A 129 -5.16 -14.78 2.33
CA LEU A 129 -4.59 -16.08 1.95
C LEU A 129 -3.08 -16.12 2.15
N ILE A 130 -2.37 -15.05 1.75
CA ILE A 130 -0.93 -14.92 1.97
C ILE A 130 -0.62 -14.92 3.47
N ALA A 131 -1.33 -14.10 4.27
CA ALA A 131 -1.12 -14.04 5.72
C ALA A 131 -1.39 -15.38 6.43
N GLU A 132 -2.42 -16.14 5.99
CA GLU A 132 -2.68 -17.48 6.51
C GLU A 132 -1.58 -18.47 6.13
N SER A 133 -1.06 -18.39 4.90
CA SER A 133 0.05 -19.23 4.44
C SER A 133 1.34 -18.96 5.24
N GLU A 134 1.66 -17.69 5.49
CA GLU A 134 2.80 -17.28 6.30
C GLU A 134 2.64 -17.76 7.74
N LYS A 135 1.45 -17.57 8.33
CA LYS A 135 1.13 -18.06 9.68
C LYS A 135 1.31 -19.58 9.80
N ARG A 136 0.86 -20.36 8.80
CA ARG A 136 1.06 -21.81 8.77
C ARG A 136 2.55 -22.17 8.71
N LEU A 137 3.33 -21.43 7.93
CA LEU A 137 4.78 -21.60 7.86
C LEU A 137 5.46 -21.35 9.21
N TYR A 138 5.11 -20.25 9.89
CA TYR A 138 5.62 -19.92 11.23
C TYR A 138 5.29 -20.99 12.27
N VAL A 139 4.06 -21.53 12.27
CA VAL A 139 3.65 -22.61 13.17
C VAL A 139 4.46 -23.88 12.91
N LYS A 140 4.71 -24.20 11.63
CA LYS A 140 5.51 -25.38 11.24
C LYS A 140 6.98 -25.25 11.68
N VAL A 141 7.60 -24.08 11.46
CA VAL A 141 8.98 -23.80 11.90
C VAL A 141 9.10 -23.85 13.42
N ARG A 142 8.12 -23.29 14.15
CA ARG A 142 8.11 -23.34 15.62
C ARG A 142 7.97 -24.77 16.16
N ARG A 143 7.20 -25.63 15.49
CA ARG A 143 7.04 -27.04 15.88
C ARG A 143 8.34 -27.82 15.67
N ILE A 144 9.01 -27.63 14.53
CA ILE A 144 10.31 -28.24 14.22
C ILE A 144 11.41 -27.74 15.17
N ALA A 145 11.43 -26.45 15.49
CA ALA A 145 12.40 -25.87 16.43
C ALA A 145 12.17 -26.30 17.90
N GLY A 146 10.95 -26.74 18.24
CA GLY A 146 10.62 -27.28 19.56
C GLY A 146 10.94 -28.77 19.74
N GLU A 147 11.12 -29.53 18.65
CA GLU A 147 11.45 -30.96 18.66
C GLU A 147 12.97 -31.23 18.54
N GLY A 148 13.81 -30.19 18.51
CA GLY A 148 15.27 -30.28 18.37
C GLY A 148 16.08 -30.06 19.66
N PHE A 149 15.43 -30.06 20.82
CA PHE A 149 16.08 -29.99 22.13
C PHE A 149 15.46 -31.05 23.04
N ASP A 150 15.91 -32.29 22.88
CA ASP A 150 15.97 -33.33 23.92
C ASP A 150 17.12 -34.29 23.56
#